data_AF-A0A7V8VTM2-F1
#
_entry.id   AF-A0A7V8VTM2-F1
#
_cell.length_a   1.000
_cell.length_b   1.000
_cell.length_c   1.000
_cell.angle_alpha   90.00
_cell.angle_beta   90.00
_cell.angle_gamma   90.00
#
_symmetry.space_group_name_H-M   'P 1'
#
loop_
_entity.id
_entity.type
_entity.pdbx_description
1 polymer ?
#
loop_
_entity_poly.entity_id
_entity_poly.type
_entity_poly.pdbx_seq_one_letter_code
_entity_poly.pdbx_strand_id
1 'polypeptide(L)'
;MNDPSMIPCDHVVAQLWEYIDGELTEEQAAQVQAHLEICNRCFPQYDFQRAYRIFLRRSAQQPIPPGLRRRVFETILAEEAGSGENVALPPDGGSLLGSLRSLLDRFIQPR
;
A
#
# COMPACT_ATOMS: atom_id res chain seq x y z
N MET A 1 16.46 -29.56 -1.58
CA MET A 1 14.99 -29.46 -1.61
C MET A 1 14.61 -28.44 -0.56
N ASN A 2 14.23 -27.22 -0.95
CA ASN A 2 13.75 -26.20 -0.02
C ASN A 2 12.23 -26.18 -0.18
N ASP A 3 11.52 -26.84 0.72
CA ASP A 3 10.07 -26.91 0.70
C ASP A 3 9.54 -25.61 1.32
N PRO A 4 8.81 -24.75 0.57
CA PRO A 4 8.30 -23.47 1.09
C PRO A 4 7.35 -23.65 2.29
N SER A 5 6.85 -24.86 2.53
CA SER A 5 6.06 -25.20 3.72
C SER A 5 6.89 -25.42 5.00
N MET A 6 8.23 -25.52 4.90
CA MET A 6 9.14 -25.75 6.03
C MET A 6 9.45 -24.50 6.87
N ILE A 7 8.90 -23.31 6.56
CA ILE A 7 9.08 -22.18 7.46
C ILE A 7 8.37 -22.45 8.80
N PRO A 8 9.04 -22.22 9.95
CA PRO A 8 8.47 -22.55 11.25
C PRO A 8 7.27 -21.66 11.55
N CYS A 9 6.27 -22.20 12.26
CA CYS A 9 5.04 -21.48 12.58
C CYS A 9 5.31 -20.14 13.27
N ASP A 10 6.32 -20.05 14.13
CA ASP A 10 6.65 -18.81 14.84
C ASP A 10 7.12 -17.70 13.87
N HIS A 11 7.82 -18.08 12.79
CA HIS A 11 8.22 -17.15 11.74
C HIS A 11 7.03 -16.69 10.90
N VAL A 12 6.12 -17.62 10.56
CA VAL A 12 4.87 -17.29 9.85
C VAL A 12 4.05 -16.30 10.66
N VAL A 13 3.82 -16.60 11.94
CA VAL A 13 3.04 -15.76 12.85
C VAL A 13 3.65 -14.36 13.00
N ALA A 14 4.98 -14.28 13.06
CA ALA A 14 5.69 -13.01 13.12
C ALA A 14 5.53 -12.14 11.86
N GLN A 15 5.28 -12.77 10.70
CA GLN A 15 5.15 -12.09 9.40
C GLN A 15 3.70 -11.88 8.95
N LEU A 16 2.70 -12.29 9.75
CA LEU A 16 1.31 -12.26 9.30
C LEU A 16 0.80 -10.83 9.04
N TRP A 17 1.27 -9.82 9.79
CA TRP A 17 0.84 -8.44 9.57
C TRP A 17 1.39 -7.89 8.27
N GLU A 18 2.69 -8.05 8.03
CA GLU A 18 3.35 -7.66 6.78
C GLU A 18 2.74 -8.38 5.58
N TYR A 19 2.38 -9.67 5.74
CA TYR A 19 1.67 -10.43 4.71
C TYR A 19 0.28 -9.84 4.42
N ILE A 20 -0.48 -9.47 5.46
CA ILE A 20 -1.82 -8.88 5.33
C ILE A 20 -1.77 -7.44 4.76
N ASP A 21 -0.69 -6.71 5.03
CA ASP A 21 -0.44 -5.38 4.49
C ASP A 21 0.13 -5.40 3.06
N GLY A 22 0.67 -6.54 2.62
CA GLY A 22 1.31 -6.69 1.31
C GLY A 22 2.73 -6.12 1.27
N GLU A 23 3.40 -6.09 2.42
CA GLU A 23 4.75 -5.53 2.59
C GLU A 23 5.86 -6.57 2.44
N LEU A 24 5.52 -7.86 2.37
CA LEU A 24 6.47 -8.93 2.10
C LEU A 24 6.91 -8.95 0.64
N THR A 25 8.12 -9.47 0.39
CA THR A 25 8.53 -9.78 -0.99
C THR A 25 7.65 -10.89 -1.57
N GLU A 26 7.59 -10.99 -2.90
CA GLU A 26 6.81 -12.04 -3.58
C GLU A 26 7.19 -13.45 -3.11
N GLU A 27 8.49 -13.70 -2.93
CA GLU A 27 9.02 -14.97 -2.43
C GLU A 27 8.58 -15.27 -1.00
N GLN A 28 8.62 -14.26 -0.11
CA GLN A 28 8.19 -14.40 1.29
C GLN A 28 6.68 -14.61 1.40
N ALA A 29 5.90 -13.86 0.61
CA ALA A 29 4.46 -14.00 0.56
C ALA A 29 4.04 -15.40 0.09
N ALA A 30 4.73 -15.94 -0.92
CA ALA A 30 4.48 -17.31 -1.40
C ALA A 30 4.78 -18.37 -0.32
N GLN A 31 5.84 -18.21 0.47
CA GLN A 31 6.16 -19.13 1.58
C GLN A 31 5.11 -19.08 2.70
N VAL A 32 4.70 -17.87 3.11
CA VAL A 32 3.64 -17.68 4.11
C VAL A 32 2.33 -18.29 3.61
N GLN A 33 1.96 -18.04 2.35
CA GLN A 33 0.76 -18.61 1.74
C GLN A 33 0.81 -20.15 1.75
N ALA A 34 1.90 -20.76 1.27
CA ALA A 34 2.05 -22.21 1.23
C ALA A 34 1.93 -22.84 2.63
N HIS A 35 2.47 -22.19 3.66
CA HIS A 35 2.32 -22.66 5.03
C HIS A 35 0.87 -22.54 5.54
N LEU A 36 0.17 -21.44 5.24
CA LEU A 36 -1.22 -21.22 5.65
C LEU A 36 -2.19 -22.21 5.00
N GLU A 37 -1.90 -22.70 3.79
CA GLU A 37 -2.72 -23.69 3.07
C GLU A 37 -2.73 -25.06 3.75
N ILE A 38 -1.68 -25.41 4.51
CA ILE A 38 -1.56 -26.73 5.15
C ILE A 38 -1.61 -26.69 6.68
N CYS A 39 -1.37 -25.54 7.30
CA CYS A 39 -1.21 -25.43 8.75
C CYS A 39 -2.50 -24.99 9.46
N ASN A 40 -3.17 -25.96 10.08
CA ASN A 40 -4.38 -25.74 10.88
C ASN A 40 -4.18 -24.83 12.12
N ARG A 41 -2.94 -24.58 12.54
CA ARG A 41 -2.61 -23.73 13.70
C ARG A 41 -2.43 -22.25 13.32
N CYS A 42 -1.88 -21.98 12.14
CA CYS A 42 -1.57 -20.62 11.69
C CYS A 42 -2.77 -19.96 11.03
N PHE A 43 -3.60 -20.74 10.31
CA PHE A 43 -4.77 -20.22 9.61
C PHE A 43 -5.77 -19.44 10.51
N PRO A 44 -6.14 -19.91 11.73
CA PRO A 44 -7.02 -19.15 12.60
C PRO A 44 -6.45 -17.79 13.03
N GLN A 45 -5.13 -17.69 13.17
CA GLN A 45 -4.45 -16.43 13.53
C GLN A 45 -4.50 -15.46 12.35
N TYR A 46 -4.21 -15.94 11.14
CA TYR A 46 -4.36 -15.15 9.92
C TYR A 46 -5.80 -14.64 9.74
N ASP A 47 -6.80 -15.51 9.91
CA ASP A 47 -8.21 -15.12 9.77
C ASP A 47 -8.62 -14.04 10.78
N PHE A 48 -8.18 -14.19 12.05
CA PHE A 48 -8.40 -13.18 13.08
C PHE A 48 -7.77 -11.83 12.70
N GLN A 49 -6.49 -11.82 12.31
CA GLN A 49 -5.80 -10.57 11.96
C GLN A 49 -6.43 -9.89 10.74
N ARG A 50 -6.88 -10.66 9.76
CA ARG A 50 -7.62 -10.14 8.59
C ARG A 50 -8.97 -9.52 9.00
N ALA A 51 -9.73 -10.19 9.86
CA ALA A 51 -10.98 -9.67 10.39
C ALA A 51 -10.75 -8.40 11.21
N TYR A 52 -9.68 -8.36 12.01
CA TYR A 52 -9.28 -7.19 12.79
C TYR A 52 -8.94 -5.98 11.92
N ARG A 53 -8.16 -6.17 10.83
CA ARG A 53 -7.88 -5.11 9.85
C ARG A 53 -9.15 -4.53 9.25
N ILE A 54 -10.11 -5.38 8.87
CA ILE A 54 -11.40 -4.95 8.32
C ILE A 54 -12.19 -4.15 9.36
N PHE A 55 -12.20 -4.61 10.61
CA PHE A 55 -12.84 -3.92 11.71
C PHE A 55 -12.25 -2.52 11.92
N LEU A 56 -10.92 -2.39 11.98
CA LEU A 56 -10.24 -1.09 12.10
C LEU A 56 -10.59 -0.14 10.96
N ARG A 57 -10.59 -0.63 9.71
CA ARG A 57 -10.97 0.18 8.54
C ARG A 57 -12.40 0.70 8.65
N ARG A 58 -13.32 -0.08 9.20
CA ARG A 58 -14.72 0.34 9.39
C ARG A 58 -14.86 1.37 10.52
N SER A 59 -14.15 1.18 11.64
CA SER A 59 -14.20 2.10 12.78
C SER A 59 -13.48 3.42 12.51
N ALA A 60 -12.46 3.42 11.65
CA ALA A 60 -11.66 4.59 11.32
C ALA A 60 -12.26 5.48 10.21
N GLN A 61 -13.52 5.26 9.80
CA GLN A 61 -14.20 6.10 8.81
C GLN A 61 -14.59 7.45 9.40
N GLN A 62 -13.60 8.33 9.55
CA GLN A 62 -13.82 9.75 9.80
C GLN A 62 -13.85 10.49 8.46
N PRO A 63 -14.76 11.47 8.28
CA PRO A 63 -14.77 12.28 7.08
C PRO A 63 -13.44 13.02 6.95
N ILE A 64 -12.81 12.91 5.78
CA ILE A 64 -11.59 13.65 5.47
C ILE A 64 -11.95 15.13 5.38
N PRO A 65 -11.26 16.04 6.09
CA PRO A 65 -11.53 17.46 6.02
C PRO A 65 -11.47 17.99 4.58
N PRO A 66 -12.41 18.86 4.18
CA PRO A 66 -12.39 19.46 2.85
C PRO A 66 -11.07 20.20 2.64
N GLY A 67 -10.42 19.97 1.50
CA GLY A 67 -9.15 20.58 1.16
C GLY A 67 -7.89 19.90 1.72
N LEU A 68 -7.99 18.89 2.59
CA LEU A 68 -6.81 18.15 3.06
C LEU A 68 -6.10 17.43 1.91
N ARG A 69 -6.86 16.78 1.01
CA ARG A 69 -6.31 16.14 -0.20
C ARG A 69 -5.49 17.14 -1.02
N ARG A 70 -6.05 18.33 -1.29
CA ARG A 70 -5.38 19.39 -2.04
C ARG A 70 -4.03 19.75 -1.40
N ARG A 71 -4.02 20.03 -0.09
CA ARG A 71 -2.80 20.41 0.65
C ARG A 71 -1.72 19.33 0.62
N VAL A 72 -2.11 18.06 0.78
CA VAL A 72 -1.16 16.92 0.72
C VAL A 72 -0.53 16.85 -0.67
N PHE A 73 -1.32 16.93 -1.73
CA PHE A 73 -0.81 16.90 -3.10
C PHE A 73 0.06 18.12 -3.45
N GLU A 74 -0.34 19.32 -3.04
CA GLU A 74 0.47 20.54 -3.21
C GLU A 74 1.83 20.41 -2.55
N THR A 75 1.89 19.78 -1.36
CA THR A 75 3.14 19.55 -0.63
C THR A 75 4.03 18.54 -1.36
N ILE A 76 3.47 17.42 -1.83
CA ILE A 76 4.23 16.40 -2.58
C ILE A 76 4.85 17.02 -3.85
N LEU A 77 4.06 17.78 -4.61
CA LEU A 77 4.55 18.44 -5.83
C LEU A 77 5.63 19.50 -5.54
N ALA A 78 5.53 20.20 -4.42
CA ALA A 78 6.53 21.18 -4.02
C ALA A 78 7.87 20.53 -3.64
N GLU A 79 7.86 19.38 -2.96
CA GLU A 79 9.08 18.60 -2.64
C GLU A 79 9.74 18.05 -3.91
N GLU A 80 8.95 17.55 -4.86
CA GLU A 80 9.43 17.10 -6.17
C GLU A 80 10.05 18.25 -6.99
N ALA A 81 9.49 19.46 -6.87
CA ALA A 81 10.03 20.66 -7.53
C ALA A 81 11.24 21.27 -6.78
N GLY A 82 11.37 21.03 -5.47
CA GLY A 82 12.44 21.54 -4.61
C GLY A 82 13.70 20.66 -4.57
N SER A 83 13.59 19.40 -5.00
CA SER A 83 14.74 18.51 -5.19
C SER A 83 15.38 18.76 -6.56
N GLY A 84 16.16 19.83 -6.65
CA GLY A 84 16.88 20.24 -7.84
C GLY A 84 17.98 19.27 -8.26
N GLU A 85 17.61 18.23 -9.00
CA GLU A 85 18.46 17.64 -10.05
C GLU A 85 17.77 17.92 -11.39
N ASN A 86 18.53 18.48 -12.32
CA ASN A 86 18.08 19.05 -13.57
C ASN A 86 17.52 17.98 -14.53
N VAL A 87 16.21 17.69 -14.47
CA VAL A 87 15.53 16.90 -15.52
C VAL A 87 15.17 17.85 -16.66
N ALA A 88 16.01 17.84 -17.69
CA ALA A 88 15.71 18.47 -18.97
C ALA A 88 14.38 17.93 -19.52
N LEU A 89 13.38 18.80 -19.58
CA LEU A 89 12.09 18.54 -20.22
C LEU A 89 12.30 18.41 -21.75
N PRO A 90 11.75 17.37 -22.41
CA PRO A 90 11.84 17.22 -23.86
C PRO A 90 11.14 18.38 -24.60
N PRO A 91 11.64 18.79 -25.78
CA PRO A 91 11.15 19.95 -26.54
C PRO A 91 9.87 19.64 -27.35
N ASP A 92 8.89 18.98 -26.75
CA ASP A 92 7.60 18.71 -27.39
C ASP A 92 6.50 19.20 -26.44
N GLY A 93 5.95 20.38 -26.73
CA GLY A 93 5.04 21.15 -25.87
C GLY A 93 3.67 20.49 -25.63
N GLY A 94 3.63 19.44 -24.81
CA GLY A 94 2.44 18.94 -24.14
C GLY A 94 2.59 19.11 -22.64
N SER A 95 1.92 20.11 -22.06
CA SER A 95 2.01 20.45 -20.63
C SER A 95 1.66 19.26 -19.72
N LEU A 96 2.67 18.55 -19.21
CA LEU A 96 2.51 17.53 -18.16
C LEU A 96 1.89 18.13 -16.89
N LEU A 97 2.13 19.41 -16.62
CA LEU A 97 1.50 20.18 -15.55
C LEU A 97 -0.02 20.34 -15.76
N GLY A 98 -0.49 20.47 -17.01
CA GLY A 98 -1.91 20.49 -17.35
C GLY A 98 -2.58 19.12 -17.21
N SER A 99 -1.85 18.06 -17.55
CA SER A 99 -2.32 16.67 -17.41
C SER A 99 -2.46 16.27 -15.92
N LEU A 100 -1.50 16.65 -15.08
CA LEU A 100 -1.54 16.47 -13.62
C LEU A 100 -2.64 17.32 -12.96
N ARG A 101 -2.91 18.54 -13.45
CA ARG A 101 -4.01 19.38 -12.96
C ARG A 101 -5.39 18.82 -13.32
N SER A 102 -5.52 18.21 -14.49
CA SER A 102 -6.74 17.50 -14.91
C SER A 102 -6.96 16.21 -14.10
N LEU A 103 -5.88 15.50 -13.75
CA LEU A 103 -5.91 14.37 -12.82
C LEU A 103 -6.25 14.81 -11.38
N LEU A 104 -5.72 15.95 -10.93
CA LEU A 104 -6.03 16.58 -9.63
C LEU A 104 -7.53 16.90 -9.52
N ASP A 105 -8.13 17.53 -10.53
CA ASP A 105 -9.56 17.85 -10.53
C ASP A 105 -10.44 16.58 -10.49
N ARG A 106 -10.01 15.50 -11.15
CA ARG A 106 -10.72 14.21 -11.16
C ARG A 106 -10.60 13.43 -9.84
N PHE A 107 -9.54 13.64 -9.06
CA PHE A 107 -9.30 12.94 -7.79
C PHE A 107 -9.84 13.70 -6.56
N ILE A 108 -9.95 15.03 -6.67
CA ILE A 108 -10.49 15.91 -5.63
C ILE A 108 -12.03 15.90 -5.65
N GLN A 109 -12.68 15.63 -6.79
CA GLN A 109 -14.13 15.53 -6.86
C GLN A 109 -14.63 14.25 -6.13
N PRO A 110 -15.55 14.36 -5.16
CA PRO A 110 -16.17 13.22 -4.50
C PRO A 110 -17.04 12.44 -5.51
N ARG A 111 -17.08 11.10 -5.39
CA ARG A 111 -18.22 10.32 -5.90
C ARG A 111 -19.39 10.47 -4.95
#